data_AF-A0A1R0GQ68-F1
#
_entry.id   AF-A0A1R0GQ68-F1
#
_cell.length_a   1.000
_cell.length_b   1.000
_cell.length_c   1.000
_cell.angle_alpha   90.00
_cell.angle_beta   90.00
_cell.angle_gamma   90.00
#
_symmetry.space_group_name_H-M   'P 1'
#
loop_
_entity.id
_entity.type
_entity.pdbx_description
1 polymer ?
#
loop_
_entity_poly.entity_id
_entity_poly.type
_entity_poly.pdbx_seq_one_letter_code
_entity_poly.pdbx_strand_id
1 'polypeptide(L)'
;MAVAVATPQINAATIESFICEGLVSNFGVPKVLISNRGTHLRNDACATSNRHLGINHHPVSAYRPHSNGQVERSIKSFKQLLRKIL
;
A
#
# COMPACT_ATOMS: atom_id res chain seq x y z
N MET A 1 -5.71 -10.15 6.43
CA MET A 1 -6.68 -9.63 5.45
C MET A 1 -5.90 -8.89 4.36
N ALA A 2 -6.24 -9.08 3.08
CA ALA A 2 -5.59 -8.40 1.96
C ALA A 2 -6.65 -7.59 1.19
N VAL A 3 -6.35 -6.33 0.89
CA VAL A 3 -7.22 -5.43 0.13
C VAL A 3 -6.50 -5.06 -1.16
N ALA A 4 -7.20 -5.12 -2.29
CA ALA A 4 -6.68 -4.75 -3.60
C ALA A 4 -7.74 -3.93 -4.34
N VAL A 5 -7.30 -2.85 -4.98
CA VAL A 5 -8.15 -2.01 -5.83
C VAL A 5 -7.48 -1.92 -7.20
N ALA A 6 -8.26 -2.15 -8.25
CA ALA A 6 -7.81 -1.95 -9.62
C ALA A 6 -7.83 -0.44 -9.94
N THR A 7 -6.71 0.09 -10.41
CA THR A 7 -6.62 1.51 -10.79
C THR A 7 -6.08 1.61 -12.22
N PRO A 8 -6.58 2.57 -13.03
CA PRO A 8 -6.07 2.78 -14.37
C PRO A 8 -4.66 3.39 -14.35
N GLN A 9 -4.31 4.12 -13.29
CA GLN A 9 -2.99 4.74 -13.15
C GLN A 9 -2.55 4.77 -11.68
N ILE A 10 -1.26 4.52 -11.47
CA ILE A 10 -0.63 4.57 -10.15
C ILE A 10 -0.01 5.96 -10.02
N ASN A 11 -0.76 6.89 -9.41
CA ASN A 11 -0.28 8.21 -9.06
C ASN A 11 -0.53 8.45 -7.55
N ALA A 12 -0.01 9.56 -7.03
CA ALA A 12 -0.10 9.84 -5.60
C ALA A 12 -1.54 10.08 -5.10
N ALA A 13 -2.39 10.73 -5.91
CA ALA A 13 -3.78 10.97 -5.55
C ALA A 13 -4.57 9.67 -5.40
N THR A 14 -4.36 8.72 -6.33
CA THR A 14 -4.99 7.39 -6.26
C THR A 14 -4.52 6.62 -5.02
N ILE A 15 -3.24 6.74 -4.65
CA ILE A 15 -2.70 6.09 -3.45
C ILE A 15 -3.29 6.72 -2.18
N GLU A 16 -3.44 8.04 -2.15
CA GLU A 16 -4.01 8.75 -1.02
C GLU A 16 -5.49 8.39 -0.81
N SER A 17 -6.31 8.40 -1.86
CA SER A 17 -7.70 7.93 -1.80
C SER A 17 -7.75 6.48 -1.31
N PHE A 18 -6.87 5.61 -1.80
CA PHE A 18 -6.82 4.23 -1.32
C PHE A 18 -6.47 4.14 0.18
N ILE A 19 -5.54 4.95 0.69
CA ILE A 19 -5.22 4.97 2.12
C ILE A 19 -6.40 5.49 2.94
N CYS A 20 -6.98 6.63 2.57
CA CYS A 20 -8.05 7.28 3.34
C CYS A 20 -9.37 6.50 3.27
N GLU A 21 -9.84 6.19 2.06
CA GLU A 21 -11.16 5.59 1.82
C GLU A 21 -11.09 4.06 1.87
N GLY A 22 -10.02 3.47 1.33
CA GLY A 22 -9.86 2.03 1.26
C GLY A 22 -9.39 1.40 2.58
N LEU A 23 -8.51 2.09 3.33
CA LEU A 23 -7.93 1.56 4.56
C LEU A 23 -8.46 2.24 5.82
N VAL A 24 -8.31 3.56 5.94
CA VAL A 24 -8.62 4.28 7.18
C VAL A 24 -10.12 4.25 7.50
N SER A 25 -10.98 4.48 6.52
CA SER A 25 -12.44 4.42 6.69
C SER A 25 -12.92 3.04 7.17
N ASN A 26 -12.31 1.96 6.65
CA ASN A 26 -12.76 0.59 6.90
C ASN A 26 -12.11 -0.08 8.13
N PHE A 27 -10.85 0.24 8.42
CA PHE A 27 -10.05 -0.45 9.45
C PHE A 27 -9.52 0.50 10.54
N GLY A 28 -9.78 1.80 10.41
CA GLY A 28 -9.17 2.83 11.24
C GLY A 28 -7.76 3.20 10.81
N VAL A 29 -7.19 4.18 11.49
CA VAL A 29 -5.85 4.71 11.16
C VAL A 29 -4.75 3.72 11.56
N PRO A 30 -3.88 3.29 10.64
CA PRO A 30 -2.77 2.42 10.97
C PRO A 30 -1.70 3.18 11.77
N LYS A 31 -1.16 2.57 12.83
CA LYS A 31 -0.04 3.16 13.58
C LYS A 31 1.25 3.24 12.75
N VAL A 32 1.46 2.27 11.87
CA VAL A 32 2.68 2.12 11.07
C VAL A 32 2.30 1.72 9.64
N LEU A 33 2.84 2.45 8.66
CA LEU A 33 2.78 2.10 7.25
C LEU A 33 4.14 1.60 6.79
N ILE A 34 4.21 0.36 6.30
CA ILE A 34 5.42 -0.21 5.71
C ILE A 34 5.22 -0.30 4.21
N SER A 35 6.03 0.42 3.44
CA SER A 35 5.93 0.43 1.98
C SER A 35 7.30 0.29 1.34
N ASN A 36 7.37 -0.19 0.10
CA ASN A 36 8.61 -0.16 -0.67
C ASN A 36 9.01 1.29 -1.02
N ARG A 37 10.19 1.45 -1.63
CA ARG A 37 10.71 2.76 -2.07
C ARG A 37 10.12 3.26 -3.40
N GLY A 38 8.91 2.82 -3.77
CA GLY A 38 8.24 3.32 -4.96
C GLY A 38 8.06 4.84 -4.89
N THR A 39 8.40 5.54 -5.97
CA THR A 39 8.33 7.02 -6.05
C THR A 39 6.93 7.55 -5.76
N HIS A 40 5.89 6.81 -6.17
CA HIS A 40 4.49 7.16 -5.92
C HIS A 40 4.10 7.15 -4.44
N LEU A 41 4.80 6.38 -3.60
CA LEU A 41 4.58 6.29 -2.15
C LEU A 41 5.49 7.25 -1.37
N ARG A 42 6.58 7.71 -2.00
CA ARG A 42 7.55 8.67 -1.46
C ARG A 42 7.37 10.05 -2.10
N ASN A 43 6.13 10.53 -2.10
CA ASN A 43 5.76 11.89 -2.50
C ASN A 43 5.45 12.71 -1.24
N ASP A 44 5.78 14.00 -1.25
CA ASP A 44 5.38 15.00 -0.25
C ASP A 44 3.89 14.98 0.10
N ALA A 45 3.01 14.73 -0.86
CA ALA A 45 1.57 14.58 -0.60
C ALA A 45 1.32 13.39 0.36
N CYS A 46 1.86 12.21 0.04
CA CYS A 46 1.74 11.02 0.89
C CYS A 46 2.37 11.24 2.27
N ALA A 47 3.52 11.91 2.34
CA ALA A 47 4.17 12.25 3.60
C ALA A 47 3.32 13.20 4.46
N THR A 48 2.69 14.19 3.83
CA THR A 48 1.79 15.15 4.48
C THR A 48 0.55 14.45 5.04
N SER A 49 -0.07 13.58 4.25
CA SER A 49 -1.27 12.84 4.68
C SER A 49 -0.94 11.85 5.81
N ASN A 50 0.20 11.15 5.72
CA ASN A 50 0.68 10.30 6.82
C ASN A 50 0.91 11.11 8.11
N ARG A 51 1.49 12.31 8.01
CA ARG A 51 1.70 13.19 9.17
C ARG A 51 0.38 13.67 9.78
N HIS A 52 -0.58 14.10 8.95
CA HIS A 52 -1.90 14.52 9.41
C HIS A 52 -2.66 13.40 10.11
N LEU A 53 -2.55 12.18 9.59
CA LEU A 53 -3.19 11.01 10.18
C LEU A 53 -2.41 10.43 11.37
N GLY A 54 -1.18 10.90 11.66
CA GLY A 54 -0.34 10.35 12.72
C GLY A 54 0.23 8.96 12.39
N ILE A 55 0.32 8.62 11.10
CA ILE A 55 0.87 7.35 10.60
C ILE A 55 2.40 7.45 10.57
N ASN A 56 3.07 6.51 11.24
CA ASN A 56 4.52 6.40 11.14
C ASN A 56 4.92 5.61 9.88
N HIS A 57 5.43 6.31 8.86
CA HIS A 57 5.80 5.70 7.58
C HIS A 57 7.24 5.19 7.61
N HIS A 58 7.41 3.89 7.46
CA HIS A 58 8.68 3.20 7.39
C HIS A 58 8.93 2.63 5.98
N PRO A 59 9.61 3.37 5.08
CA PRO A 59 9.98 2.82 3.78
C PRO A 59 11.01 1.70 3.94
N VAL A 60 10.69 0.50 3.44
CA VAL A 60 11.59 -0.65 3.55
C VAL A 60 12.84 -0.43 2.70
N SER A 61 14.00 -0.87 3.18
CA SER A 61 15.23 -0.95 2.39
C SER A 61 15.04 -1.92 1.21
N ALA A 62 15.71 -1.65 0.08
CA ALA A 62 15.59 -2.40 -1.17
C ALA A 62 15.81 -3.93 -1.08
N TYR A 63 16.28 -4.42 0.07
CA TYR A 63 16.66 -5.81 0.29
C TYR A 63 16.21 -6.35 1.65
N ARG A 64 14.97 -6.08 2.08
CA ARG A 64 14.37 -6.72 3.26
C ARG A 64 13.28 -7.73 2.84
N PRO A 65 13.68 -8.95 2.39
CA PRO A 65 12.75 -9.94 1.83
C PRO A 65 11.69 -10.44 2.81
N HIS A 66 11.85 -10.24 4.12
CA HIS A 66 10.85 -10.71 5.09
C HIS A 66 9.56 -9.87 5.07
N SER A 67 9.66 -8.54 5.00
CA SER A 67 8.49 -7.64 4.99
C SER A 67 7.83 -7.58 3.62
N ASN A 68 8.62 -7.48 2.55
CA ASN A 68 8.09 -7.53 1.19
C ASN A 68 7.63 -8.94 0.79
N GLY A 69 8.22 -9.99 1.35
CA GLY A 69 7.89 -11.36 0.98
C GLY A 69 6.46 -11.77 1.32
N GLN A 70 5.85 -11.21 2.38
CA GLN A 70 4.42 -11.43 2.63
C GLN A 70 3.55 -10.84 1.53
N VAL A 71 3.79 -9.58 1.17
CA VAL A 71 3.07 -8.87 0.11
C VAL A 71 3.28 -9.56 -1.25
N GLU A 72 4.52 -9.95 -1.57
CA GLU A 72 4.85 -10.64 -2.82
C GLU A 72 4.16 -12.00 -2.94
N ARG A 73 4.10 -12.79 -1.84
CA ARG A 73 3.35 -14.05 -1.81
C ARG A 73 1.85 -13.82 -2.02
N SER A 74 1.27 -12.84 -1.33
CA SER A 74 -0.14 -12.49 -1.50
C SER A 74 -0.45 -12.04 -2.93
N ILE A 75 0.39 -11.20 -3.53
CA ILE A 75 0.25 -10.77 -4.93
C ILE A 75 0.36 -11.97 -5.88
N LYS A 76 1.30 -12.89 -5.65
CA LYS A 76 1.45 -14.11 -6.47
C LYS A 76 0.20 -14.98 -6.40
N SER A 77 -0.31 -15.25 -5.20
CA SER A 77 -1.54 -16.03 -4.99
C SER A 77 -2.75 -15.34 -5.62
N PHE A 78 -2.87 -14.02 -5.49
CA PHE A 78 -3.93 -13.24 -6.12
C PHE A 78 -3.89 -13.32 -7.65
N LYS A 79 -2.70 -13.17 -8.26
CA LYS A 79 -2.54 -13.35 -9.72
C LYS A 79 -2.91 -14.76 -10.17
N GLN A 80 -2.55 -15.79 -9.41
CA GLN A 80 -2.92 -17.17 -9.72
C GLN A 80 -4.43 -17.39 -9.63
N LEU A 81 -5.10 -16.79 -8.65
CA LEU A 81 -6.55 -16.84 -8.51
C LEU A 81 -7.23 -16.17 -9.71
N LEU A 82 -6.81 -14.96 -10.08
CA LEU A 82 -7.36 -14.25 -11.24
C LEU A 82 -7.26 -15.08 -12.53
N ARG A 83 -6.13 -15.73 -12.78
CA ARG A 83 -5.92 -16.60 -13.96
C ARG A 83 -6.78 -17.87 -14.00
N LYS A 84 -7.41 -18.23 -12.88
CA LYS A 84 -8.31 -19.39 -12.82
C LYS A 84 -9.78 -18.99 -13.00
N ILE A 85 -10.10 -17.73 -12.72
CA ILE A 85 -11.49 -17.22 -12.72
C ILE A 85 -11.76 -16.43 -14.01
N LEU A 86 -10.73 -15.77 -14.56
CA LEU A 86 -10.72 -15.15 -15.89
C LEU A 86 -10.10 -16.10 -16.90
#